data_AF-A0A7S0L4J7-F1
#
_entry.id   AF-A0A7S0L4J7-F1
#
_cell.length_a   1.000
_cell.length_b   1.000
_cell.length_c   1.000
_cell.angle_alpha   90.00
_cell.angle_beta   90.00
_cell.angle_gamma   90.00
#
_symmetry.space_group_name_H-M   'P 1'
#
loop_
_entity.id
_entity.type
_entity.pdbx_description
1 polymer ?
#
loop_
_entity_poly.entity_id
_entity_poly.type
_entity_poly.pdbx_seq_one_letter_code
_entity_poly.pdbx_strand_id
1 'polypeptide(L)'
;APACGSSGGSSSPRPPHDSTATSAQLADRAPISAPTPSSEEIASGLPTAEAGGASAPMPRPYLLIFKAGDDLRQDQMVQYLLCLFDRLLKVPPSPLDLRFMIYSVLPTAAEEGLVEVVSGAVGLQDVLDAHGGDIRNFLRTHAPARDAGAPFGIEPD
;
A
#
# COMPACT_ATOMS: atom_id res chain seq x y z
N ALA A 1 74.36 22.88 13.13
CA ALA A 1 73.90 22.01 14.23
C ALA A 1 72.73 22.70 14.93
N PRO A 2 71.67 22.01 15.40
CA PRO A 2 71.17 20.65 15.11
C PRO A 2 69.70 20.65 14.60
N ALA A 3 69.27 19.65 13.80
CA ALA A 3 68.40 18.48 14.13
C ALA A 3 66.88 18.75 14.04
N CYS A 4 66.13 18.09 13.12
CA CYS A 4 65.49 16.75 13.23
C CYS A 4 64.03 16.87 13.77
N GLY A 5 62.97 16.22 13.29
CA GLY A 5 62.72 15.15 12.32
C GLY A 5 61.27 15.26 11.76
N SER A 6 60.96 14.76 10.56
CA SER A 6 60.59 13.37 10.19
C SER A 6 59.17 12.92 10.60
N SER A 7 58.25 12.93 9.64
CA SER A 7 57.35 11.81 9.30
C SER A 7 56.70 12.19 7.95
N GLY A 8 56.69 11.40 6.87
CA GLY A 8 56.80 9.95 6.75
C GLY A 8 55.45 9.41 6.27
N GLY A 9 55.10 9.62 5.00
CA GLY A 9 53.88 9.10 4.38
C GLY A 9 54.12 8.82 2.90
N SER A 10 54.59 7.61 2.62
CA SER A 10 54.98 7.11 1.29
C SER A 10 53.76 6.80 0.42
N SER A 11 53.66 7.49 -0.70
CA SER A 11 52.86 7.10 -1.86
C SER A 11 53.51 5.93 -2.60
N SER A 12 52.78 4.84 -2.82
CA SER A 12 53.05 3.92 -3.93
C SER A 12 51.76 3.24 -4.41
N PRO A 13 51.53 3.15 -5.74
CA PRO A 13 50.36 2.52 -6.34
C PRO A 13 50.58 1.01 -6.53
N ARG A 14 49.49 0.22 -6.55
CA ARG A 14 49.48 -1.22 -6.87
C ARG A 14 48.36 -1.52 -7.89
N PRO A 15 48.42 -2.63 -8.64
CA PRO A 15 48.35 -2.67 -10.11
C PRO A 15 46.99 -3.17 -10.61
N PRO A 16 46.75 -3.16 -11.94
CA PRO A 16 45.54 -3.75 -12.52
C PRO A 16 45.61 -5.28 -12.48
N HIS A 17 44.50 -5.92 -12.10
CA HIS A 17 44.29 -7.34 -12.30
C HIS A 17 43.19 -7.53 -13.35
N ASP A 18 43.60 -7.74 -14.59
CA ASP A 18 42.79 -8.51 -15.55
C ASP A 18 42.94 -9.99 -15.21
N SER A 19 41.83 -10.70 -15.06
CA SER A 19 41.72 -12.13 -15.33
C SER A 19 40.25 -12.52 -15.48
N THR A 20 39.92 -12.78 -16.74
CA THR A 20 38.88 -13.67 -17.24
C THR A 20 38.66 -14.93 -16.39
N ALA A 21 37.42 -15.45 -16.49
CA ALA A 21 36.92 -16.76 -16.07
C ALA A 21 36.35 -16.88 -14.65
N THR A 22 35.02 -16.78 -14.55
CA THR A 22 34.15 -17.90 -14.11
C THR A 22 32.74 -17.62 -14.61
N SER A 23 32.55 -17.82 -15.92
CA SER A 23 31.25 -18.13 -16.50
C SER A 23 31.02 -19.62 -16.30
N ALA A 24 30.57 -20.03 -15.11
CA ALA A 24 29.97 -21.33 -14.88
C ALA A 24 29.38 -21.38 -13.46
N GLN A 25 28.19 -21.96 -13.34
CA GLN A 25 27.56 -22.42 -12.10
C GLN A 25 26.79 -21.38 -11.27
N LEU A 26 25.64 -20.98 -11.80
CA LEU A 26 24.39 -21.04 -11.02
C LEU A 26 23.20 -21.27 -11.96
N ALA A 27 23.36 -22.22 -12.87
CA ALA A 27 22.29 -22.82 -13.66
C ALA A 27 22.04 -24.24 -13.12
N ASP A 28 21.61 -24.34 -11.85
CA ASP A 28 21.04 -25.58 -11.31
C ASP A 28 20.18 -25.30 -10.06
N ARG A 29 19.15 -24.47 -10.22
CA ARG A 29 17.92 -24.64 -9.42
C ARG A 29 16.84 -25.00 -10.41
N ALA A 30 16.49 -26.28 -10.41
CA ALA A 30 15.28 -26.77 -11.05
C ALA A 30 14.11 -25.82 -10.71
N PRO A 31 13.25 -25.47 -11.69
CA PRO A 31 12.06 -24.72 -11.37
C PRO A 31 11.26 -25.55 -10.35
N ILE A 32 10.94 -24.92 -9.23
CA ILE A 32 9.96 -25.47 -8.30
C ILE A 32 8.67 -25.53 -9.11
N SER A 33 8.29 -26.73 -9.54
CA SER A 33 7.06 -26.98 -10.27
C SER A 33 5.92 -26.49 -9.38
N ALA A 34 5.42 -25.29 -9.66
CA ALA A 34 4.15 -24.84 -9.11
C ALA A 34 3.10 -25.86 -9.58
N PRO A 35 2.33 -26.51 -8.68
CA PRO A 35 1.21 -27.30 -9.11
C PRO A 35 0.28 -26.36 -9.87
N THR A 36 0.14 -26.57 -11.16
CA THR A 36 -0.87 -25.91 -11.98
C THR A 36 -2.20 -26.51 -11.55
N PRO A 37 -3.12 -25.79 -10.88
CA PRO A 37 -4.46 -26.32 -10.71
C PRO A 37 -5.08 -26.38 -12.10
N SER A 38 -5.32 -27.60 -12.57
CA SER A 38 -6.16 -27.85 -13.73
C SER A 38 -7.55 -27.30 -13.45
N SER A 39 -8.13 -26.62 -14.44
CA SER A 39 -9.36 -25.82 -14.34
C SER A 39 -10.64 -26.59 -13.99
N GLU A 40 -10.55 -27.82 -13.49
CA GLU A 40 -11.68 -28.70 -13.18
C GLU A 40 -11.88 -28.95 -11.66
N GLU A 41 -10.96 -28.52 -10.79
CA GLU A 41 -11.06 -28.80 -9.34
C GLU A 41 -11.83 -27.73 -8.52
N ILE A 42 -12.50 -26.78 -9.18
CA ILE A 42 -13.26 -25.71 -8.49
C ILE A 42 -14.74 -26.11 -8.23
N ALA A 43 -15.20 -27.26 -8.74
CA ALA A 43 -16.64 -27.57 -8.79
C ALA A 43 -17.13 -28.73 -7.88
N SER A 44 -16.41 -29.15 -6.85
CA SER A 44 -16.90 -30.21 -5.96
C SER A 44 -16.52 -30.00 -4.50
N GLY A 45 -17.21 -29.07 -3.85
CA GLY A 45 -17.08 -28.83 -2.42
C GLY A 45 -18.26 -28.01 -1.87
N LEU A 46 -19.48 -28.34 -2.27
CA LEU A 46 -20.68 -27.74 -1.69
C LEU A 46 -21.08 -28.53 -0.42
N PRO A 47 -21.08 -27.93 0.79
CA PRO A 47 -21.64 -28.60 1.96
C PRO A 47 -23.17 -28.66 1.83
N THR A 48 -23.72 -29.87 1.98
CA THR A 48 -25.16 -30.12 2.05
C THR A 48 -25.78 -29.27 3.15
N ALA A 49 -26.79 -28.48 2.77
CA ALA A 49 -27.51 -27.55 3.61
C ALA A 49 -28.31 -28.26 4.72
N GLU A 50 -27.92 -28.02 5.97
CA GLU A 50 -28.81 -28.16 7.13
C GLU A 50 -29.54 -26.83 7.35
N ALA A 51 -30.86 -26.92 7.46
CA ALA A 51 -31.78 -25.80 7.49
C ALA A 51 -31.69 -25.01 8.81
N GLY A 52 -31.24 -23.77 8.73
CA GLY A 52 -31.31 -22.77 9.79
C GLY A 52 -31.27 -21.37 9.20
N GLY A 53 -32.36 -20.61 9.35
CA GLY A 53 -32.52 -19.29 8.75
C GLY A 53 -31.49 -18.28 9.26
N ALA A 54 -30.40 -18.12 8.51
CA ALA A 54 -29.54 -16.96 8.53
C ALA A 54 -29.14 -16.69 7.07
N SER A 55 -29.59 -15.55 6.54
CA SER A 55 -29.19 -15.08 5.20
C SER A 55 -27.66 -15.02 5.15
N ALA A 56 -27.03 -16.04 4.58
CA ALA A 56 -25.58 -16.07 4.41
C ALA A 56 -25.17 -14.79 3.66
N PRO A 57 -24.21 -14.00 4.19
CA PRO A 57 -23.77 -12.81 3.48
C PRO A 57 -23.16 -13.22 2.15
N MET A 58 -23.74 -12.72 1.07
CA MET A 58 -23.19 -12.87 -0.29
C MET A 58 -21.73 -12.37 -0.29
N PRO A 59 -20.80 -13.10 -0.92
CA PRO A 59 -19.41 -12.66 -1.00
C PRO A 59 -19.36 -11.31 -1.71
N ARG A 60 -18.81 -10.29 -1.04
CA ARG A 60 -18.58 -8.98 -1.64
C ARG A 60 -17.29 -9.04 -2.48
N PRO A 61 -17.27 -8.51 -3.71
CA PRO A 61 -16.07 -8.49 -4.52
C PRO A 61 -15.00 -7.62 -3.84
N TYR A 62 -13.76 -8.11 -3.78
CA TYR A 62 -12.62 -7.35 -3.30
C TYR A 62 -11.92 -6.69 -4.49
N LEU A 63 -11.80 -5.36 -4.47
CA LEU A 63 -11.28 -4.58 -5.58
C LEU A 63 -9.82 -4.19 -5.32
N LEU A 64 -8.97 -4.43 -6.32
CA LEU A 64 -7.53 -4.17 -6.29
C LEU A 64 -7.12 -3.42 -7.55
N ILE A 65 -6.17 -2.50 -7.40
CA ILE A 65 -5.42 -1.89 -8.50
C ILE A 65 -4.10 -2.63 -8.61
N PHE A 66 -3.79 -3.14 -9.80
CA PHE A 66 -2.47 -3.63 -10.12
C PHE A 66 -1.62 -2.49 -10.68
N LYS A 67 -0.48 -2.23 -10.04
CA LYS A 67 0.51 -1.24 -10.49
C LYS A 67 1.76 -1.96 -10.96
N ALA A 68 2.22 -1.62 -12.16
CA ALA A 68 3.46 -2.09 -12.75
C ALA A 68 4.32 -0.89 -13.16
N GLY A 69 5.62 -0.95 -12.86
CA GLY A 69 6.57 0.15 -13.01
C GLY A 69 6.67 1.09 -11.80
N ASP A 70 5.94 0.82 -10.72
CA ASP A 70 5.96 1.61 -9.47
C ASP A 70 6.58 0.79 -8.34
N ASP A 71 7.51 1.38 -7.59
CA ASP A 71 8.06 0.74 -6.38
C ASP A 71 7.11 0.93 -5.18
N LEU A 72 6.19 -0.02 -5.03
CA LEU A 72 5.22 -0.02 -3.93
C LEU A 72 5.84 -0.26 -2.54
N ARG A 73 7.13 -0.57 -2.44
CA ARG A 73 7.81 -0.69 -1.13
C ARG A 73 7.90 0.68 -0.45
N GLN A 74 7.96 1.77 -1.23
CA GLN A 74 7.91 3.12 -0.71
C GLN A 74 6.52 3.44 -0.14
N ASP A 75 5.46 3.11 -0.87
CA ASP A 75 4.08 3.29 -0.40
C ASP A 75 3.82 2.47 0.87
N GLN A 76 4.37 1.26 0.95
CA GLN A 76 4.32 0.42 2.15
C GLN A 76 5.02 1.07 3.35
N MET A 77 6.19 1.72 3.15
CA MET A 77 6.86 2.47 4.21
C MET A 77 5.97 3.61 4.72
N VAL A 78 5.31 4.34 3.82
CA VAL A 78 4.40 5.44 4.20
C VAL A 78 3.20 4.91 4.98
N GLN A 79 2.63 3.75 4.62
CA GLN A 79 1.55 3.13 5.41
C GLN A 79 1.97 2.83 6.84
N TYR A 80 3.19 2.36 7.06
CA TYR A 80 3.68 2.14 8.42
C TYR A 80 3.82 3.44 9.20
N LEU A 81 4.24 4.52 8.53
CA LEU A 81 4.32 5.84 9.15
C LEU A 81 2.93 6.37 9.53
N LEU A 82 1.94 6.26 8.65
CA LEU A 82 0.56 6.65 8.93
C LEU A 82 -0.04 5.81 10.07
N CYS A 83 0.20 4.50 10.09
CA CYS A 83 -0.21 3.62 11.18
C CYS A 83 0.45 3.99 12.51
N LEU A 84 1.68 4.51 12.48
CA LEU A 84 2.37 4.99 13.66
C LEU A 84 1.77 6.31 14.13
N PHE A 85 1.55 7.26 13.22
CA PHE A 85 0.93 8.56 13.54
C PHE A 85 -0.46 8.39 14.13
N ASP A 86 -1.29 7.51 13.55
CA ASP A 86 -2.61 7.20 14.10
C ASP A 86 -2.52 6.72 15.56
N ARG A 87 -1.58 5.82 15.86
CA ARG A 87 -1.36 5.33 17.22
C ARG A 87 -0.84 6.41 18.16
N LEU A 88 0.11 7.24 17.72
CA LEU A 88 0.72 8.28 18.54
C LEU A 88 -0.26 9.42 18.86
N LEU A 89 -1.09 9.83 17.90
CA LEU A 89 -2.05 10.91 18.06
C LEU A 89 -3.23 10.52 18.97
N LYS A 90 -3.51 9.22 19.07
CA LYS A 90 -4.52 8.67 19.99
C LYS A 90 -3.99 8.48 21.42
N VAL A 91 -2.69 8.69 21.67
CA VAL A 91 -2.14 8.57 23.02
C VAL A 91 -2.63 9.74 23.89
N PRO A 92 -3.12 9.48 25.11
CA PRO A 92 -3.54 10.53 26.06
C PRO A 92 -2.39 11.46 26.47
N PRO A 93 -2.65 12.72 26.88
CA PRO A 93 -3.91 13.24 27.44
C PRO A 93 -4.90 13.89 26.46
N SER A 94 -4.49 14.24 25.25
CA SER A 94 -5.38 14.83 24.23
C SER A 94 -5.49 13.91 23.01
N PRO A 95 -6.34 12.85 23.06
CA PRO A 95 -6.50 11.97 21.92
C PRO A 95 -7.09 12.76 20.75
N LEU A 96 -6.34 12.86 19.66
CA LEU A 96 -6.76 13.50 18.42
C LEU A 96 -6.96 12.43 17.36
N ASP A 97 -8.21 12.15 17.02
CA ASP A 97 -8.55 11.23 15.93
C ASP A 97 -8.67 11.98 14.61
N LEU A 98 -7.69 11.78 13.73
CA LEU A 98 -7.68 12.38 12.40
C LEU A 98 -8.43 11.53 11.35
N ARG A 99 -9.01 10.40 11.74
CA ARG A 99 -9.79 9.50 10.86
C ARG A 99 -9.05 9.12 9.57
N PHE A 100 -7.78 8.69 9.70
CA PHE A 100 -7.03 8.19 8.55
C PHE A 100 -7.67 6.91 7.98
N MET A 101 -7.95 6.90 6.68
CA MET A 101 -8.29 5.69 5.92
C MET A 101 -7.04 5.18 5.21
N ILE A 102 -6.30 4.30 5.89
CA ILE A 102 -5.08 3.69 5.37
C ILE A 102 -5.48 2.48 4.51
N TYR A 103 -5.29 2.59 3.20
CA TYR A 103 -5.50 1.49 2.26
C TYR A 103 -4.38 0.45 2.36
N SER A 104 -4.65 -0.81 2.01
CA SER A 104 -3.63 -1.85 1.97
C SER A 104 -2.77 -1.78 0.69
N VAL A 105 -1.46 -1.98 0.82
CA VAL A 105 -0.54 -2.18 -0.32
C VAL A 105 0.20 -3.49 -0.14
N LEU A 106 0.31 -4.25 -1.23
CA LEU A 106 1.01 -5.52 -1.32
C LEU A 106 2.05 -5.46 -2.45
N PRO A 107 3.32 -5.15 -2.15
CA PRO A 107 4.40 -5.23 -3.13
C PRO A 107 4.68 -6.70 -3.47
N THR A 108 4.62 -7.06 -4.75
CA THR A 108 4.90 -8.43 -5.22
C THR A 108 6.28 -8.56 -5.84
N ALA A 109 6.81 -7.47 -6.40
CA ALA A 109 8.16 -7.38 -6.97
C ALA A 109 8.80 -6.01 -6.65
N ALA A 110 9.98 -5.74 -7.22
CA ALA A 110 10.69 -4.47 -7.00
C ALA A 110 9.97 -3.26 -7.61
N GLU A 111 9.24 -3.46 -8.71
CA GLU A 111 8.52 -2.41 -9.46
C GLU A 111 7.07 -2.82 -9.74
N GLU A 112 6.53 -3.79 -8.99
CA GLU A 112 5.17 -4.27 -9.18
C GLU A 112 4.48 -4.57 -7.85
N GLY A 113 3.16 -4.42 -7.85
CA GLY A 113 2.29 -4.99 -6.83
C GLY A 113 0.86 -4.50 -6.89
N LEU A 114 0.16 -4.65 -5.77
CA LEU A 114 -1.27 -4.48 -5.66
C LEU A 114 -1.59 -3.41 -4.61
N VAL A 115 -2.63 -2.63 -4.88
CA VAL A 115 -3.15 -1.59 -3.99
C VAL A 115 -4.65 -1.78 -3.82
N GLU A 116 -5.14 -1.70 -2.60
CA GLU A 116 -6.57 -1.77 -2.29
C GLU A 116 -7.34 -0.59 -2.88
N VAL A 117 -8.49 -0.87 -3.49
CA VAL A 117 -9.44 0.17 -3.91
C VAL A 117 -10.38 0.49 -2.76
N VAL A 118 -10.36 1.74 -2.32
CA VAL A 118 -11.32 2.24 -1.33
C VAL A 118 -12.71 2.33 -1.97
N SER A 119 -13.61 1.44 -1.56
CA SER A 119 -14.98 1.40 -2.06
C SER A 119 -15.76 2.64 -1.62
N GLY A 120 -16.45 3.29 -2.57
CA GLY A 120 -17.23 4.50 -2.31
C GLY A 120 -16.44 5.81 -2.30
N ALA A 121 -15.13 5.77 -2.53
CA ALA A 121 -14.33 6.97 -2.75
C ALA A 121 -14.48 7.47 -4.20
N VAL A 122 -14.55 8.79 -4.36
CA VAL A 122 -14.60 9.48 -5.66
C VAL A 122 -13.51 10.55 -5.66
N GLY A 123 -12.87 10.77 -6.82
CA GLY A 123 -11.85 11.81 -6.97
C GLY A 123 -12.43 13.20 -6.70
N LEU A 124 -11.67 14.04 -5.99
CA LEU A 124 -12.11 15.41 -5.71
C LEU A 124 -12.39 16.20 -7.01
N GLN A 125 -11.57 15.99 -8.04
CA GLN A 125 -11.76 16.65 -9.33
C GLN A 125 -13.11 16.29 -9.96
N ASP A 126 -13.46 15.00 -10.01
CA ASP A 126 -14.74 14.54 -10.55
C ASP A 126 -15.93 15.14 -9.79
N VAL A 127 -15.80 15.25 -8.46
CA VAL A 127 -16.81 15.88 -7.61
C VAL A 127 -16.95 17.38 -7.93
N LEU A 128 -15.84 18.09 -8.11
CA LEU A 128 -15.88 19.53 -8.43
C LEU A 128 -16.50 19.78 -9.81
N ASP A 129 -16.18 18.95 -10.79
CA ASP A 129 -16.73 19.06 -12.15
C ASP A 129 -18.24 18.80 -12.17
N ALA A 130 -18.72 17.83 -11.37
CA ALA A 130 -20.15 17.53 -11.25
C ALA A 130 -20.95 18.58 -10.45
N HIS A 131 -20.32 19.29 -9.52
CA HIS A 131 -20.98 20.20 -8.58
C HIS A 131 -20.64 21.68 -8.77
N GLY A 132 -20.17 22.07 -9.96
CA GLY A 132 -19.95 23.47 -10.32
C GLY A 132 -18.82 24.15 -9.57
N GLY A 133 -17.79 23.38 -9.19
CA GLY A 133 -16.61 23.87 -8.48
C GLY A 133 -16.78 24.06 -6.97
N ASP A 134 -17.91 23.66 -6.38
CA ASP A 134 -18.15 23.77 -4.93
C ASP A 134 -18.41 22.41 -4.27
N ILE A 135 -17.44 21.97 -3.45
CA ILE A 135 -17.52 20.74 -2.67
C ILE A 135 -18.68 20.74 -1.67
N ARG A 136 -19.10 21.92 -1.19
CA ARG A 136 -20.18 22.04 -0.21
C ARG A 136 -21.51 21.58 -0.80
N ASN A 137 -21.72 21.79 -2.10
CA ASN A 137 -22.93 21.35 -2.77
C ASN A 137 -23.00 19.82 -2.83
N PHE A 138 -21.87 19.15 -3.10
CA PHE A 138 -21.76 17.69 -2.99
C PHE A 138 -22.06 17.19 -1.57
N LEU A 139 -21.44 17.80 -0.56
CA LEU A 139 -21.64 17.40 0.85
C LEU A 139 -23.09 17.56 1.31
N ARG A 140 -23.83 18.57 0.84
CA ARG A 140 -25.26 18.73 1.16
C ARG A 140 -26.14 17.64 0.58
N THR A 141 -25.77 17.09 -0.58
CA THR A 141 -26.52 15.99 -1.20
C THR A 141 -26.18 14.65 -0.55
N HIS A 142 -24.92 14.43 -0.18
CA HIS A 142 -24.45 13.16 0.35
C HIS A 142 -24.50 13.03 1.87
N ALA A 143 -24.45 14.14 2.61
CA ALA A 143 -24.54 14.21 4.06
C ALA A 143 -25.43 15.42 4.49
N PRO A 144 -26.74 15.39 4.16
CA PRO A 144 -27.64 16.48 4.51
C PRO A 144 -27.78 16.59 6.03
N ALA A 145 -27.77 17.82 6.54
CA ALA A 145 -28.05 18.07 7.95
C ALA A 145 -29.43 17.49 8.35
N ARG A 146 -29.44 16.76 9.46
CA ARG A 146 -30.62 16.23 10.13
C ARG A 146 -31.42 17.36 10.80
N ASP A 147 -30.71 18.37 11.31
CA ASP A 147 -31.31 19.52 11.97
C ASP A 147 -31.27 20.77 11.07
N ALA A 148 -32.43 21.42 10.89
CA ALA A 148 -32.57 22.62 10.06
C ALA A 148 -31.75 23.84 10.55
N GLY A 149 -31.17 23.77 11.75
CA GLY A 149 -30.32 24.81 12.34
C GLY A 149 -28.81 24.56 12.21
N ALA A 150 -28.38 23.44 11.61
CA ALA A 150 -26.97 23.13 11.46
C ALA A 150 -26.28 24.19 10.59
N PRO A 151 -25.13 24.77 11.01
CA PRO A 151 -24.40 25.70 10.19
C PRO A 151 -24.10 25.02 8.86
N PHE A 152 -24.44 25.70 7.77
CA PHE A 152 -24.18 25.26 6.40
C PHE A 152 -25.06 24.15 5.82
N GLY A 153 -25.92 23.52 6.62
CA GLY A 153 -26.86 22.47 6.18
C GLY A 153 -26.19 21.12 5.91
N ILE A 154 -25.08 20.83 6.59
CA ILE A 154 -24.30 19.59 6.50
C ILE A 154 -24.15 19.02 7.92
N GLU A 155 -24.24 17.71 8.10
CA GLU A 155 -24.01 17.06 9.41
C GLU A 155 -22.56 17.26 9.89
N PRO A 156 -22.33 17.55 11.18
CA PRO A 156 -20.98 17.79 11.72
C PRO A 156 -20.17 16.53 12.07
N ASP A 157 -20.71 15.32 11.90
CA ASP A 157 -20.07 14.06 12.32
C ASP A 157 -19.31 13.34 11.19
#